data_AF-B9TFL3-F1
#
_entry.id   AF-B9TFL3-F1
#
_cell.length_a   1.000
_cell.length_b   1.000
_cell.length_c   1.000
_cell.angle_alpha   90.00
_cell.angle_beta   90.00
_cell.angle_gamma   90.00
#
_symmetry.space_group_name_H-M   'P 1'
#
loop_
_entity.id
_entity.type
_entity.pdbx_description
1 polymer ?
#
loop_
_entity_poly.entity_id
_entity_poly.type
_entity_poly.pdbx_seq_one_letter_code
_entity_poly.pdbx_strand_id
1 'polypeptide(L)'
;GTPDPTDEQRLLLAQRLREAREYVGLSQEDVATALGISRPAVTNIEAGTRKVEAVELDKLSQLYGKTVQFFLTGESNVQDTRVVFLARATHGLSDRDFEELGRRAAEVLDEFRARDRIKDGYTRVDPTQLASEADVTVMFRPLEKLLGGFLREDGEAGILVNVLRPRGLVHMTCAHELGHYFLDHESNTDETVDIGTNAALVEQQANQFAYSLLAPRWLVIAIMRMKGWSKEHLNDPAIVYQLSLRLGTSFEAMAWSLVRLGLLSAFSVTRILGLKPKALKLAALNIDDMSAKVPGDVWILDKTDKDRIIEPASTDRL
;
A
#
# COMPACT_ATOMS: atom_id res chain seq x y z
N GLY A 1 -14.51 34.79 -27.92
CA GLY A 1 -15.74 34.38 -27.20
C GLY A 1 -15.31 33.58 -26.01
N THR A 2 -15.86 33.85 -24.83
CA THR A 2 -15.67 33.00 -23.65
C THR A 2 -16.18 31.58 -23.95
N PRO A 3 -15.47 30.52 -23.54
CA PRO A 3 -15.93 29.14 -23.74
C PRO A 3 -17.32 28.94 -23.11
N ASP A 4 -18.16 28.09 -23.70
CA ASP A 4 -19.41 27.65 -23.09
C ASP A 4 -19.06 26.95 -21.75
N PRO A 5 -19.71 27.28 -20.62
CA PRO A 5 -19.49 26.62 -19.33
C PRO A 5 -19.56 25.08 -19.40
N THR A 6 -20.35 24.56 -20.33
CA THR A 6 -20.52 23.12 -20.57
C THR A 6 -19.28 22.49 -21.23
N ASP A 7 -18.56 23.26 -22.04
CA ASP A 7 -17.32 22.80 -22.68
C ASP A 7 -16.14 22.86 -21.72
N GLU A 8 -16.10 23.85 -20.83
CA GLU A 8 -15.11 23.93 -19.74
C GLU A 8 -15.24 22.73 -18.78
N GLN A 9 -16.46 22.41 -18.36
CA GLN A 9 -16.72 21.22 -17.53
C GLN A 9 -16.32 19.91 -18.24
N ARG A 10 -16.52 19.82 -19.55
CA ARG A 10 -16.13 18.65 -20.34
C ARG A 10 -14.62 18.50 -20.43
N LEU A 11 -13.89 19.60 -20.62
CA LEU A 11 -12.43 19.60 -20.65
C LEU A 11 -11.84 19.20 -19.29
N LEU A 12 -12.43 19.70 -18.19
CA LEU A 12 -12.03 19.30 -16.83
C LEU A 12 -12.29 17.81 -16.57
N LEU A 13 -13.43 17.29 -17.00
CA LEU A 13 -13.73 15.85 -16.93
C LEU A 13 -12.71 15.03 -17.73
N ALA A 14 -12.44 15.42 -18.97
CA ALA A 14 -11.48 14.76 -19.85
C ALA A 14 -10.07 14.73 -19.27
N GLN A 15 -9.64 15.87 -18.71
CA GLN A 15 -8.37 16.00 -18.01
C GLN A 15 -8.30 15.05 -16.81
N ARG A 16 -9.30 15.06 -15.93
CA ARG A 16 -9.33 14.18 -14.75
C ARG A 16 -9.32 12.70 -15.13
N LEU A 17 -10.02 12.31 -16.19
CA LEU A 17 -10.03 10.93 -16.70
C LEU A 17 -8.65 10.53 -17.22
N ARG A 18 -7.98 11.40 -17.96
CA ARG A 18 -6.61 11.18 -18.45
C ARG A 18 -5.63 11.05 -17.28
N GLU A 19 -5.66 11.99 -16.35
CA GLU A 19 -4.81 11.98 -15.17
C GLU A 19 -5.03 10.71 -14.36
N ALA A 20 -6.28 10.32 -14.12
CA ALA A 20 -6.60 9.10 -13.40
C ALA A 20 -6.13 7.83 -14.13
N ARG A 21 -6.21 7.79 -15.48
CA ARG A 21 -5.66 6.69 -16.28
C ARG A 21 -4.15 6.58 -16.13
N GLU A 22 -3.44 7.69 -16.35
CA GLU A 22 -1.97 7.77 -16.28
C GLU A 22 -1.49 7.39 -14.89
N TYR A 23 -2.22 7.84 -13.88
CA TYR A 23 -1.98 7.55 -12.47
C TYR A 23 -2.11 6.06 -12.12
N VAL A 24 -3.09 5.33 -12.70
CA VAL A 24 -3.19 3.86 -12.55
C VAL A 24 -2.31 3.08 -13.54
N GLY A 25 -1.49 3.77 -14.35
CA GLY A 25 -0.51 3.16 -15.25
C GLY A 25 -1.12 2.44 -16.45
N LEU A 26 -2.37 2.72 -16.81
CA LEU A 26 -3.03 2.08 -17.95
C LEU A 26 -2.73 2.80 -19.25
N SER A 27 -2.49 2.04 -20.32
CA SER A 27 -2.45 2.61 -21.67
C SER A 27 -3.87 2.91 -22.17
N GLN A 28 -3.99 3.79 -23.16
CA GLN A 28 -5.29 4.03 -23.81
C GLN A 28 -5.86 2.76 -24.47
N GLU A 29 -5.01 1.81 -24.85
CA GLU A 29 -5.42 0.52 -25.41
C GLU A 29 -6.05 -0.38 -24.33
N ASP A 30 -5.50 -0.38 -23.11
CA ASP A 30 -6.04 -1.16 -21.99
C ASP A 30 -7.45 -0.66 -21.61
N VAL A 31 -7.62 0.66 -21.58
CA VAL A 31 -8.91 1.30 -21.31
C VAL A 31 -9.92 1.01 -22.42
N ALA A 32 -9.49 1.09 -23.67
CA ALA A 32 -10.33 0.78 -24.82
C ALA A 32 -10.86 -0.66 -24.76
N THR A 33 -9.96 -1.61 -24.46
CA THR A 33 -10.30 -3.02 -24.25
C THR A 33 -11.28 -3.20 -23.10
N ALA A 34 -11.05 -2.54 -21.95
CA ALA A 34 -11.92 -2.64 -20.78
C ALA A 34 -13.32 -2.06 -21.00
N LEU A 35 -13.41 -0.98 -21.79
CA LEU A 35 -14.68 -0.33 -22.11
C LEU A 35 -15.43 -1.01 -23.27
N GLY A 36 -14.74 -1.80 -24.08
CA GLY A 36 -15.28 -2.36 -25.32
C GLY A 36 -15.44 -1.32 -26.42
N ILE A 37 -14.57 -0.29 -26.44
CA ILE A 37 -14.56 0.79 -27.44
C ILE A 37 -13.21 0.82 -28.16
N SER A 38 -13.09 1.66 -29.20
CA SER A 38 -11.83 1.80 -29.93
C SER A 38 -10.83 2.68 -29.17
N ARG A 39 -9.53 2.43 -29.30
CA ARG A 39 -8.48 3.31 -28.73
C ARG A 39 -8.63 4.78 -29.13
N PRO A 40 -8.94 5.14 -30.40
CA PRO A 40 -9.22 6.53 -30.76
C PRO A 40 -10.41 7.14 -30.00
N ALA A 41 -11.41 6.34 -29.60
CA ALA A 41 -12.51 6.83 -28.79
C ALA A 41 -12.02 7.26 -27.39
N VAL A 42 -11.12 6.50 -26.76
CA VAL A 42 -10.47 6.88 -25.49
C VAL A 42 -9.62 8.14 -25.67
N THR A 43 -8.83 8.23 -26.75
CA THR A 43 -8.04 9.43 -27.05
C THR A 43 -8.94 10.67 -27.19
N ASN A 44 -10.07 10.55 -27.87
CA ASN A 44 -11.01 11.67 -28.06
C ASN A 44 -11.78 12.03 -26.78
N ILE A 45 -12.05 11.06 -25.91
CA ILE A 45 -12.58 11.30 -24.57
C ILE A 45 -11.58 12.14 -23.76
N GLU A 46 -10.32 11.74 -23.72
CA GLU A 46 -9.27 12.42 -22.96
C GLU A 46 -8.86 13.78 -23.54
N ALA A 47 -9.13 14.01 -24.82
CA ALA A 47 -8.99 15.32 -25.47
C ALA A 47 -10.22 16.22 -25.26
N GLY A 48 -11.29 15.73 -24.64
CA GLY A 48 -12.56 16.46 -24.46
C GLY A 48 -13.36 16.66 -25.75
N THR A 49 -12.94 16.06 -26.87
CA THR A 49 -13.61 16.16 -28.17
C THR A 49 -14.78 15.20 -28.30
N ARG A 50 -14.77 14.08 -27.54
CA ARG A 50 -15.88 13.13 -27.43
C ARG A 50 -16.48 13.16 -26.02
N LYS A 51 -17.82 13.17 -25.93
CA LYS A 51 -18.53 13.04 -24.65
C LYS A 51 -18.37 11.64 -24.08
N VAL A 52 -18.32 11.55 -22.75
CA VAL A 52 -18.30 10.29 -22.01
C VAL A 52 -19.71 9.95 -21.61
N GLU A 53 -20.18 8.75 -21.96
CA GLU A 53 -21.50 8.30 -21.54
C GLU A 53 -21.49 7.88 -20.05
N ALA A 54 -22.65 7.93 -19.38
CA ALA A 54 -22.73 7.60 -17.95
C ALA A 54 -22.22 6.17 -17.64
N VAL A 55 -22.46 5.21 -18.53
CA VAL A 55 -22.00 3.82 -18.38
C VAL A 55 -20.48 3.72 -18.60
N GLU A 56 -19.93 4.49 -19.54
CA GLU A 56 -18.47 4.60 -19.71
C GLU A 56 -17.83 5.23 -18.47
N LEU A 57 -18.42 6.30 -17.94
CA LEU A 57 -17.92 6.99 -16.76
C LEU A 57 -17.95 6.10 -15.50
N ASP A 58 -19.00 5.29 -15.32
CA ASP A 58 -19.08 4.33 -14.22
C ASP A 58 -17.98 3.25 -14.34
N LYS A 59 -17.79 2.67 -15.53
CA LYS A 59 -16.70 1.71 -15.78
C LYS A 59 -15.32 2.33 -15.59
N LEU A 60 -15.11 3.56 -16.07
CA LEU A 60 -13.87 4.32 -15.85
C LEU A 60 -13.64 4.59 -14.37
N SER A 61 -14.70 4.85 -13.60
CA SER A 61 -14.61 5.04 -12.14
C SER A 61 -14.10 3.80 -11.42
N GLN A 62 -14.61 2.63 -11.81
CA GLN A 62 -14.15 1.34 -11.29
C GLN A 62 -12.74 1.01 -11.76
N LEU A 63 -12.43 1.27 -13.04
CA LEU A 63 -11.13 1.00 -13.65
C LEU A 63 -10.02 1.84 -13.04
N TYR A 64 -10.31 3.11 -12.73
CA TYR A 64 -9.33 4.07 -12.20
C TYR A 64 -9.34 4.15 -10.67
N GLY A 65 -10.25 3.45 -9.98
CA GLY A 65 -10.34 3.47 -8.52
C GLY A 65 -10.74 4.85 -7.95
N LYS A 66 -11.53 5.62 -8.69
CA LYS A 66 -12.03 6.95 -8.30
C LYS A 66 -13.56 6.94 -8.31
N THR A 67 -14.18 7.84 -7.57
CA THR A 67 -15.65 7.96 -7.60
C THR A 67 -16.10 8.72 -8.84
N VAL A 68 -17.32 8.48 -9.31
CA VAL A 68 -17.95 9.32 -10.35
C VAL A 68 -17.99 10.78 -9.90
N GLN A 69 -18.25 11.04 -8.61
CA GLN A 69 -18.23 12.39 -8.03
C GLN A 69 -16.89 13.09 -8.23
N PHE A 70 -15.76 12.40 -7.99
CA PHE A 70 -14.44 12.96 -8.21
C PHE A 70 -14.25 13.43 -9.66
N PHE A 71 -14.72 12.65 -10.64
CA PHE A 71 -14.60 13.04 -12.05
C PHE A 71 -15.48 14.25 -12.41
N LEU A 72 -16.67 14.34 -11.82
CA LEU A 72 -17.60 15.43 -12.10
C LEU A 72 -17.21 16.73 -11.42
N THR A 73 -16.86 16.70 -10.13
CA THR A 73 -16.64 17.93 -9.34
C THR A 73 -15.17 18.21 -9.03
N GLY A 74 -14.30 17.20 -9.10
CA GLY A 74 -12.92 17.30 -8.64
C GLY A 74 -12.79 17.22 -7.12
N GLU A 75 -13.90 17.05 -6.40
CA GLU A 75 -13.89 16.94 -4.95
C GLU A 75 -13.63 15.49 -4.54
N SER A 76 -12.53 15.29 -3.81
CA SER A 76 -12.26 14.04 -3.12
C SER A 76 -12.90 14.08 -1.73
N ASN A 77 -13.65 13.04 -1.36
CA ASN A 77 -14.12 12.93 0.03
C ASN A 77 -12.91 12.68 0.95
N VAL A 78 -12.84 13.44 2.06
CA VAL A 78 -11.78 13.50 3.09
C VAL A 78 -11.47 12.16 3.79
N GLN A 79 -12.07 11.04 3.38
CA GLN A 79 -11.59 9.69 3.71
C GLN A 79 -10.41 9.23 2.82
N ASP A 80 -9.68 10.20 2.28
CA ASP A 80 -8.72 10.08 1.19
C ASP A 80 -7.33 9.59 1.62
N THR A 81 -7.22 8.93 2.76
CA THR A 81 -5.98 8.23 3.18
C THR A 81 -5.56 7.17 2.13
N ARG A 82 -6.52 6.66 1.35
CA ARG A 82 -6.32 5.67 0.28
C ARG A 82 -5.74 6.26 -1.02
N VAL A 83 -6.00 7.52 -1.32
CA VAL A 83 -5.47 8.20 -2.51
C VAL A 83 -4.09 8.80 -2.26
N VAL A 84 -3.80 9.19 -1.01
CA VAL A 84 -2.45 9.58 -0.59
C VAL A 84 -1.46 8.41 -0.77
N PHE A 85 -1.90 7.17 -0.50
CA PHE A 85 -1.10 5.96 -0.74
C PHE A 85 -0.85 5.71 -2.24
N LEU A 86 -1.86 5.98 -3.06
CA LEU A 86 -1.88 5.69 -4.50
C LEU A 86 -1.13 6.77 -5.31
N ALA A 87 -1.03 8.02 -4.80
CA ALA A 87 -0.30 9.11 -5.45
C ALA A 87 1.19 9.13 -5.16
N ARG A 88 1.61 8.43 -4.10
CA ARG A 88 3.01 8.32 -3.69
C ARG A 88 3.76 7.16 -4.36
N ALA A 89 3.13 6.36 -5.21
CA ALA A 89 3.75 5.15 -5.75
C ALA A 89 4.16 5.22 -7.23
N THR A 90 3.79 6.26 -8.01
CA THR A 90 4.03 6.25 -9.47
C THR A 90 4.38 7.60 -10.10
N HIS A 91 4.36 8.70 -9.36
CA HIS A 91 4.78 10.02 -9.86
C HIS A 91 5.93 10.58 -9.01
N GLY A 92 7.13 10.06 -9.28
CA GLY A 92 8.38 10.53 -8.69
C GLY A 92 9.56 9.57 -8.93
N LEU A 93 9.32 8.26 -8.78
CA LEU A 93 10.35 7.22 -8.94
C LEU A 93 10.28 6.53 -10.30
N SER A 94 11.42 6.35 -10.95
CA SER A 94 11.60 5.53 -12.14
C SER A 94 11.66 4.04 -11.78
N ASP A 95 11.41 3.14 -12.73
CA ASP A 95 11.56 1.69 -12.53
C ASP A 95 12.94 1.32 -11.97
N ARG A 96 13.98 2.06 -12.38
CA ARG A 96 15.34 1.89 -11.88
C ARG A 96 15.45 2.25 -10.40
N ASP A 97 14.79 3.33 -9.95
CA ASP A 97 14.78 3.71 -8.53
C ASP A 97 14.05 2.65 -7.70
N PHE A 98 12.94 2.10 -8.23
CA PHE A 98 12.23 0.98 -7.60
C PHE A 98 13.13 -0.24 -7.39
N GLU A 99 13.91 -0.61 -8.41
CA GLU A 99 14.87 -1.71 -8.34
C GLU A 99 16.00 -1.43 -7.34
N GLU A 100 16.51 -0.21 -7.30
CA GLU A 100 17.58 0.20 -6.38
C GLU A 100 17.14 0.16 -4.92
N LEU A 101 15.97 0.72 -4.61
CA LEU A 101 15.38 0.67 -3.27
C LEU A 101 15.07 -0.78 -2.84
N GLY A 102 14.60 -1.60 -3.78
CA GLY A 102 14.37 -3.02 -3.55
C GLY A 102 15.66 -3.78 -3.26
N ARG A 103 16.75 -3.46 -3.98
CA ARG A 103 18.09 -4.01 -3.75
C ARG A 103 18.63 -3.61 -2.40
N ARG A 104 18.52 -2.33 -2.04
CA ARG A 104 18.97 -1.81 -0.73
C ARG A 104 18.24 -2.50 0.42
N ALA A 105 16.93 -2.69 0.31
CA ALA A 105 16.17 -3.45 1.31
C ALA A 105 16.64 -4.92 1.39
N ALA A 106 16.95 -5.55 0.26
CA ALA A 106 17.48 -6.92 0.25
C ALA A 106 18.87 -7.03 0.89
N GLU A 107 19.76 -6.06 0.66
CA GLU A 107 21.06 -5.97 1.31
C GLU A 107 20.92 -5.88 2.84
N VAL A 108 20.04 -5.02 3.33
CA VAL A 108 19.73 -4.90 4.77
C VAL A 108 19.23 -6.25 5.32
N LEU A 109 18.31 -6.93 4.63
CA LEU A 109 17.81 -8.24 5.08
C LEU A 109 18.91 -9.31 5.15
N ASP A 110 19.89 -9.27 4.23
CA ASP A 110 21.00 -10.21 4.22
C ASP A 110 22.07 -9.85 5.26
N GLU A 111 22.40 -8.56 5.42
CA GLU A 111 23.32 -8.01 6.43
C GLU A 111 22.90 -8.41 7.85
N PHE A 112 21.62 -8.19 8.18
CA PHE A 112 21.04 -8.53 9.48
C PHE A 112 20.48 -9.96 9.54
N ARG A 113 20.81 -10.81 8.57
CA ARG A 113 20.48 -12.25 8.56
C ARG A 113 19.00 -12.54 8.83
N ALA A 114 18.09 -11.71 8.32
CA ALA A 114 16.65 -11.79 8.59
C ALA A 114 16.03 -13.15 8.23
N ARG A 115 16.67 -13.91 7.33
CA ARG A 115 16.27 -15.27 6.96
C ARG A 115 16.45 -16.30 8.07
N ASP A 116 17.37 -16.08 9.00
CA ASP A 116 17.63 -17.02 10.10
C ASP A 116 16.43 -17.07 11.04
N ARG A 117 15.84 -15.92 11.37
CA ARG A 117 14.56 -15.84 12.11
C ARG A 117 13.44 -16.65 11.45
N ILE A 118 13.36 -16.65 10.13
CA ILE A 118 12.35 -17.45 9.40
C ILE A 118 12.63 -18.95 9.48
N LYS A 119 13.91 -19.36 9.51
CA LYS A 119 14.29 -20.77 9.75
C LYS A 119 13.92 -21.22 11.17
N ASP A 120 14.00 -20.30 12.14
CA ASP A 120 13.63 -20.53 13.54
C ASP A 120 12.11 -20.62 13.76
N GLY A 121 11.32 -20.50 12.69
CA GLY A 121 9.88 -20.75 12.70
C GLY A 121 9.00 -19.50 12.62
N TYR A 122 9.57 -18.31 12.73
CA TYR A 122 8.83 -17.06 12.57
C TYR A 122 8.32 -16.85 11.14
N THR A 123 7.29 -16.02 10.99
CA THR A 123 6.64 -15.76 9.69
C THR A 123 6.91 -14.38 9.10
N ARG A 124 7.61 -13.50 9.82
CA ARG A 124 7.85 -12.12 9.39
C ARG A 124 9.26 -11.60 9.69
N VAL A 125 9.62 -10.55 8.98
CA VAL A 125 10.70 -9.63 9.35
C VAL A 125 10.23 -8.77 10.52
N ASP A 126 11.09 -8.57 11.51
CA ASP A 126 10.86 -7.69 12.65
C ASP A 126 11.65 -6.38 12.46
N PRO A 127 11.02 -5.27 12.07
CA PRO A 127 11.73 -4.00 11.87
C PRO A 127 12.29 -3.43 13.18
N THR A 128 11.74 -3.80 14.34
CA THR A 128 12.25 -3.30 15.63
C THR A 128 13.53 -4.02 16.03
N GLN A 129 13.61 -5.32 15.72
CA GLN A 129 14.83 -6.09 15.85
C GLN A 129 15.91 -5.55 14.90
N LEU A 130 15.57 -5.30 13.63
CA LEU A 130 16.51 -4.72 12.66
C LEU A 130 17.04 -3.36 13.12
N ALA A 131 16.17 -2.50 13.64
CA ALA A 131 16.57 -1.22 14.20
C ALA A 131 17.55 -1.37 15.36
N SER A 132 17.26 -2.27 16.31
CA SER A 132 18.15 -2.54 17.44
C SER A 132 19.51 -3.10 17.01
N GLU A 133 19.55 -3.96 16.00
CA GLU A 133 20.80 -4.52 15.48
C GLU A 133 21.62 -3.48 14.68
N ALA A 134 20.94 -2.47 14.11
CA ALA A 134 21.54 -1.33 13.44
C ALA A 134 21.89 -0.15 14.39
N ASP A 135 21.79 -0.35 15.70
CA ASP A 135 21.99 0.68 16.73
C ASP A 135 21.06 1.91 16.59
N VAL A 136 19.83 1.68 16.12
CA VAL A 136 18.77 2.69 15.99
C VAL A 136 17.76 2.49 17.11
N THR A 137 17.64 3.48 18.00
CA THR A 137 16.73 3.39 19.15
C THR A 137 15.28 3.55 18.71
N VAL A 138 14.42 2.57 19.01
CA VAL A 138 12.97 2.65 18.74
C VAL A 138 12.18 2.94 20.01
N MET A 139 11.46 4.07 20.01
CA MET A 139 10.61 4.51 21.11
C MET A 139 9.14 4.40 20.75
N PHE A 140 8.43 3.59 21.53
CA PHE A 140 6.98 3.43 21.42
C PHE A 140 6.25 4.43 22.33
N ARG A 141 5.41 5.28 21.73
CA ARG A 141 4.67 6.33 22.45
C ARG A 141 3.24 6.47 21.91
N PRO A 142 2.24 6.73 22.76
CA PRO A 142 0.94 7.18 22.28
C PRO A 142 1.08 8.57 21.66
N LEU A 143 0.72 8.72 20.37
CA LEU A 143 0.74 10.01 19.67
C LEU A 143 -0.67 10.31 19.13
N GLU A 144 -1.11 11.57 19.19
CA GLU A 144 -2.47 11.93 18.74
C GLU A 144 -2.62 11.83 17.22
N LYS A 145 -1.77 12.56 16.49
CA LYS A 145 -1.89 12.71 15.02
C LYS A 145 -0.81 11.96 14.25
N LEU A 146 0.44 12.00 14.73
CA LEU A 146 1.59 11.39 14.06
C LEU A 146 1.53 9.86 14.08
N LEU A 147 1.98 9.22 13.00
CA LEU A 147 2.14 7.77 12.93
C LEU A 147 3.50 7.34 13.48
N GLY A 148 4.54 8.10 13.16
CA GLY A 148 5.90 7.91 13.63
C GLY A 148 6.76 9.11 13.26
N GLY A 149 8.07 8.97 13.44
CA GLY A 149 9.05 9.91 12.94
C GLY A 149 10.47 9.43 13.14
N PHE A 150 11.32 9.74 12.17
CA PHE A 150 12.76 9.53 12.20
C PHE A 150 13.48 10.80 12.64
N LEU A 151 14.46 10.62 13.53
CA LEU A 151 15.35 11.68 13.99
C LEU A 151 16.80 11.20 13.94
N ARG A 152 17.68 12.07 13.48
CA ARG A 152 19.13 11.92 13.52
C ARG A 152 19.73 13.19 14.10
N GLU A 153 20.48 13.06 15.19
CA GLU A 153 21.14 14.18 15.89
C GLU A 153 22.48 13.70 16.44
N ASP A 154 23.55 14.47 16.23
CA ASP A 154 24.91 14.17 16.71
C ASP A 154 25.44 12.75 16.36
N GLY A 155 24.99 12.18 15.24
CA GLY A 155 25.38 10.85 14.79
C GLY A 155 24.55 9.70 15.36
N GLU A 156 23.67 9.99 16.31
CA GLU A 156 22.72 9.04 16.90
C GLU A 156 21.40 9.04 16.09
N ALA A 157 20.79 7.87 15.94
CA ALA A 157 19.54 7.70 15.20
C ALA A 157 18.42 7.17 16.10
N GLY A 158 17.24 7.78 15.99
CA GLY A 158 16.06 7.46 16.76
C GLY A 158 14.81 7.35 15.89
N ILE A 159 13.93 6.41 16.26
CA ILE A 159 12.63 6.19 15.62
C ILE A 159 11.54 6.31 16.69
N LEU A 160 10.53 7.13 16.43
CA LEU A 160 9.29 7.19 17.20
C LEU A 160 8.19 6.42 16.47
N VAL A 161 7.45 5.57 17.18
CA VAL A 161 6.30 4.83 16.61
C VAL A 161 5.07 4.97 17.49
N ASN A 162 3.94 5.31 16.86
CA ASN A 162 2.65 5.46 17.53
C ASN A 162 1.99 4.12 17.85
N VAL A 163 1.84 3.80 19.14
CA VAL A 163 1.21 2.54 19.60
C VAL A 163 -0.32 2.55 19.60
N LEU A 164 -0.96 3.69 19.35
CA LEU A 164 -2.44 3.78 19.25
C LEU A 164 -2.98 3.27 17.91
N ARG A 165 -2.12 2.67 17.08
CA ARG A 165 -2.43 2.19 15.74
C ARG A 165 -2.43 0.65 15.69
N PRO A 166 -3.18 0.03 14.76
CA PRO A 166 -3.15 -1.42 14.57
C PRO A 166 -1.72 -1.93 14.31
N ARG A 167 -1.39 -3.15 14.77
CA ARG A 167 -0.03 -3.71 14.71
C ARG A 167 0.59 -3.69 13.31
N GLY A 168 -0.19 -4.05 12.29
CA GLY A 168 0.28 -4.00 10.91
C GLY A 168 0.72 -2.60 10.47
N LEU A 169 0.08 -1.55 11.01
CA LEU A 169 0.50 -0.16 10.76
C LEU A 169 1.72 0.22 11.59
N VAL A 170 1.81 -0.23 12.84
CA VAL A 170 2.99 -0.02 13.72
C VAL A 170 4.27 -0.57 13.07
N HIS A 171 4.23 -1.81 12.56
CA HIS A 171 5.39 -2.40 11.86
C HIS A 171 5.71 -1.66 10.56
N MET A 172 4.69 -1.32 9.76
CA MET A 172 4.88 -0.55 8.53
C MET A 172 5.53 0.81 8.80
N THR A 173 5.08 1.52 9.84
CA THR A 173 5.70 2.78 10.26
C THR A 173 7.15 2.57 10.67
N CYS A 174 7.44 1.60 11.54
CA CYS A 174 8.83 1.32 11.94
C CYS A 174 9.73 1.01 10.73
N ALA A 175 9.25 0.23 9.76
CA ALA A 175 10.00 -0.07 8.54
C ALA A 175 10.15 1.15 7.61
N HIS A 176 9.18 2.05 7.60
CA HIS A 176 9.25 3.33 6.88
C HIS A 176 10.31 4.24 7.48
N GLU A 177 10.33 4.42 8.80
CA GLU A 177 11.35 5.22 9.47
C GLU A 177 12.76 4.59 9.33
N LEU A 178 12.86 3.26 9.32
CA LEU A 178 14.11 2.58 8.95
C LEU A 178 14.53 2.85 7.50
N GLY A 179 13.57 3.06 6.60
CA GLY A 179 13.86 3.52 5.25
C GLY A 179 14.58 4.86 5.24
N HIS A 180 14.12 5.82 6.04
CA HIS A 180 14.84 7.08 6.21
C HIS A 180 16.27 6.88 6.73
N TYR A 181 16.45 6.00 7.71
CA TYR A 181 17.78 5.68 8.23
C TYR A 181 18.72 5.06 7.18
N PHE A 182 18.30 3.97 6.52
CA PHE A 182 19.16 3.19 5.62
C PHE A 182 19.39 3.83 4.25
N LEU A 183 18.57 4.82 3.89
CA LEU A 183 18.70 5.63 2.69
C LEU A 183 19.37 6.98 2.95
N ASP A 184 19.82 7.22 4.19
CA ASP A 184 20.50 8.46 4.60
C ASP A 184 19.66 9.73 4.35
N HIS A 185 18.36 9.64 4.62
CA HIS A 185 17.46 10.80 4.57
C HIS A 185 17.68 11.71 5.79
N GLU A 186 17.47 13.02 5.61
CA GLU A 186 17.50 14.00 6.70
C GLU A 186 16.33 13.83 7.68
N SER A 187 16.49 14.35 8.89
CA SER A 187 15.45 14.36 9.93
C SER A 187 14.21 15.12 9.48
N ASN A 188 13.02 14.66 9.85
CA ASN A 188 11.73 15.32 9.53
C ASN A 188 11.47 16.62 10.32
N THR A 189 12.50 17.27 10.87
CA THR A 189 12.39 18.43 11.80
C THR A 189 12.73 19.78 11.19
N ASP A 190 13.28 19.85 9.97
CA ASP A 190 13.75 21.13 9.42
C ASP A 190 12.66 21.91 8.64
N GLU A 191 12.26 23.04 9.23
CA GLU A 191 11.35 24.06 8.70
C GLU A 191 11.95 24.87 7.52
N THR A 192 12.51 24.24 6.49
CA THR A 192 12.99 24.97 5.30
C THR A 192 12.07 24.76 4.11
N VAL A 193 11.23 25.78 3.88
CA VAL A 193 10.18 25.94 2.87
C VAL A 193 10.73 25.92 1.41
N ASP A 194 11.18 24.75 0.95
CA ASP A 194 11.34 24.43 -0.48
C ASP A 194 10.87 22.98 -0.80
N ILE A 195 9.84 22.55 -0.05
CA ILE A 195 9.61 21.16 0.39
C ILE A 195 8.79 20.27 -0.58
N GLY A 196 8.06 20.84 -1.54
CA GLY A 196 6.94 20.14 -2.18
C GLY A 196 7.27 18.82 -2.90
N THR A 197 8.20 18.84 -3.86
CA THR A 197 8.51 17.68 -4.71
C THR A 197 9.61 16.79 -4.14
N ASN A 198 10.64 17.36 -3.52
CA ASN A 198 11.75 16.58 -2.95
C ASN A 198 11.30 15.78 -1.72
N ALA A 199 10.53 16.39 -0.80
CA ALA A 199 10.00 15.65 0.34
C ALA A 199 8.99 14.58 -0.08
N ALA A 200 8.22 14.84 -1.14
CA ALA A 200 7.36 13.80 -1.71
C ALA A 200 8.20 12.61 -2.17
N LEU A 201 9.27 12.82 -2.95
CA LEU A 201 10.15 11.75 -3.43
C LEU A 201 10.79 10.95 -2.29
N VAL A 202 11.34 11.62 -1.29
CA VAL A 202 11.93 11.00 -0.08
C VAL A 202 10.93 10.08 0.63
N GLU A 203 9.69 10.55 0.80
CA GLU A 203 8.60 9.76 1.38
C GLU A 203 8.23 8.56 0.48
N GLN A 204 8.26 8.70 -0.85
CA GLN A 204 8.03 7.57 -1.77
C GLN A 204 9.15 6.53 -1.63
N GLN A 205 10.41 6.97 -1.53
CA GLN A 205 11.57 6.10 -1.37
C GLN A 205 11.49 5.30 -0.07
N ALA A 206 11.21 5.96 1.05
CA ALA A 206 11.04 5.31 2.36
C ALA A 206 9.90 4.29 2.36
N ASN A 207 8.75 4.62 1.73
CA ASN A 207 7.64 3.69 1.57
C ASN A 207 8.02 2.46 0.74
N GLN A 208 8.69 2.67 -0.38
CA GLN A 208 9.08 1.59 -1.29
C GLN A 208 10.15 0.68 -0.66
N PHE A 209 11.09 1.25 0.09
CA PHE A 209 12.02 0.50 0.92
C PHE A 209 11.26 -0.35 1.95
N ALA A 210 10.33 0.24 2.71
CA ALA A 210 9.56 -0.45 3.74
C ALA A 210 8.78 -1.65 3.19
N TYR A 211 8.14 -1.52 2.02
CA TYR A 211 7.45 -2.66 1.40
C TYR A 211 8.41 -3.76 0.96
N SER A 212 9.58 -3.38 0.47
CA SER A 212 10.60 -4.34 0.04
C SER A 212 11.22 -5.07 1.24
N LEU A 213 11.36 -4.37 2.37
CA LEU A 213 11.85 -4.92 3.63
C LEU A 213 10.84 -5.89 4.27
N LEU A 214 9.57 -5.50 4.38
CA LEU A 214 8.54 -6.28 5.09
C LEU A 214 7.89 -7.37 4.24
N ALA A 215 7.79 -7.16 2.93
CA ALA A 215 7.20 -8.12 1.99
C ALA A 215 8.16 -8.45 0.82
N PRO A 216 9.37 -8.95 1.09
CA PRO A 216 10.27 -9.39 0.03
C PRO A 216 9.70 -10.65 -0.64
N ARG A 217 9.97 -10.80 -1.95
CA ARG A 217 9.42 -11.90 -2.76
C ARG A 217 9.63 -13.27 -2.13
N TRP A 218 10.83 -13.52 -1.62
CA TRP A 218 11.19 -14.82 -1.05
C TRP A 218 10.36 -15.16 0.19
N LEU A 219 10.01 -14.17 1.01
CA LEU A 219 9.22 -14.37 2.23
C LEU A 219 7.76 -14.63 1.88
N VAL A 220 7.19 -13.82 0.98
CA VAL A 220 5.84 -14.03 0.47
C VAL A 220 5.69 -15.44 -0.10
N ILE A 221 6.63 -15.88 -0.94
CA ILE A 221 6.62 -17.22 -1.53
C ILE A 221 6.84 -18.31 -0.46
N ALA A 222 7.66 -18.07 0.57
CA ALA A 222 7.85 -19.01 1.67
C ALA A 222 6.56 -19.24 2.46
N ILE A 223 5.83 -18.17 2.80
CA ILE A 223 4.54 -18.27 3.49
C ILE A 223 3.49 -18.92 2.59
N MET A 224 3.41 -18.53 1.32
CA MET A 224 2.51 -19.18 0.36
C MET A 224 2.77 -20.69 0.25
N ARG A 225 4.04 -21.10 0.14
CA ARG A 225 4.41 -22.53 0.11
C ARG A 225 4.04 -23.24 1.41
N MET A 226 4.31 -22.62 2.55
CA MET A 226 3.95 -23.15 3.87
C MET A 226 2.45 -23.39 3.99
N LYS A 227 1.63 -22.45 3.49
CA LYS A 227 0.17 -22.54 3.52
C LYS A 227 -0.46 -23.33 2.36
N GLY A 228 0.34 -23.76 1.38
CA GLY A 228 -0.16 -24.41 0.17
C GLY A 228 -0.92 -23.46 -0.77
N TRP A 229 -0.71 -22.16 -0.67
CA TRP A 229 -1.36 -21.15 -1.50
C TRP A 229 -0.64 -20.95 -2.84
N SER A 230 -1.40 -21.02 -3.92
CA SER A 230 -0.96 -20.68 -5.27
C SER A 230 -1.25 -19.22 -5.61
N LYS A 231 -0.75 -18.73 -6.76
CA LYS A 231 -1.07 -17.39 -7.28
C LYS A 231 -2.59 -17.18 -7.45
N GLU A 232 -3.33 -18.22 -7.79
CA GLU A 232 -4.78 -18.16 -7.99
C GLU A 232 -5.51 -17.81 -6.69
N HIS A 233 -5.10 -18.41 -5.57
CA HIS A 233 -5.66 -18.15 -4.24
C HIS A 233 -5.52 -16.69 -3.81
N LEU A 234 -4.53 -15.95 -4.32
CA LEU A 234 -4.36 -14.53 -3.99
C LEU A 234 -5.49 -13.64 -4.53
N ASN A 235 -6.34 -14.15 -5.42
CA ASN A 235 -7.53 -13.42 -5.85
C ASN A 235 -8.64 -13.38 -4.78
N ASP A 236 -8.53 -14.21 -3.74
CA ASP A 236 -9.40 -14.18 -2.56
C ASP A 236 -8.88 -13.15 -1.53
N PRO A 237 -9.66 -12.10 -1.22
CA PRO A 237 -9.27 -11.10 -0.23
C PRO A 237 -9.02 -11.68 1.17
N ALA A 238 -9.66 -12.80 1.56
CA ALA A 238 -9.42 -13.45 2.83
C ALA A 238 -8.00 -14.04 2.92
N ILE A 239 -7.48 -14.60 1.82
CA ILE A 239 -6.11 -15.10 1.74
C ILE A 239 -5.11 -13.96 1.84
N VAL A 240 -5.35 -12.85 1.13
CA VAL A 240 -4.49 -11.66 1.19
C VAL A 240 -4.45 -11.05 2.60
N TYR A 241 -5.59 -11.06 3.29
CA TYR A 241 -5.67 -10.65 4.70
C TYR A 241 -4.89 -11.60 5.61
N GLN A 242 -5.06 -12.92 5.48
CA GLN A 242 -4.30 -13.90 6.27
C GLN A 242 -2.79 -13.85 5.99
N LEU A 243 -2.39 -13.49 4.78
CA LEU A 243 -1.00 -13.25 4.41
C LEU A 243 -0.46 -11.96 5.04
N SER A 244 -1.24 -10.86 5.05
CA SER A 244 -0.81 -9.60 5.68
C SER A 244 -0.55 -9.77 7.17
N LEU A 245 -1.39 -10.53 7.89
CA LEU A 245 -1.18 -10.83 9.31
C LEU A 245 0.14 -11.56 9.55
N ARG A 246 0.41 -12.61 8.74
CA ARG A 246 1.62 -13.45 8.86
C ARG A 246 2.90 -12.68 8.59
N LEU A 247 2.90 -11.74 7.65
CA LEU A 247 4.06 -10.87 7.38
C LEU A 247 4.07 -9.60 8.25
N GLY A 248 3.02 -9.36 9.04
CA GLY A 248 2.92 -8.20 9.90
C GLY A 248 2.74 -6.87 9.17
N THR A 249 2.10 -6.86 8.01
CA THR A 249 1.78 -5.64 7.26
C THR A 249 0.29 -5.31 7.37
N SER A 250 -0.10 -4.12 6.92
CA SER A 250 -1.52 -3.81 6.73
C SER A 250 -2.09 -4.58 5.54
N PHE A 251 -3.40 -4.82 5.53
CA PHE A 251 -4.10 -5.45 4.41
C PHE A 251 -3.85 -4.72 3.09
N GLU A 252 -3.88 -3.39 3.12
CA GLU A 252 -3.63 -2.53 1.96
C GLU A 252 -2.17 -2.65 1.47
N ALA A 253 -1.20 -2.57 2.38
CA ALA A 253 0.22 -2.71 2.05
C ALA A 253 0.55 -4.08 1.46
N MET A 254 -0.07 -5.16 1.96
CA MET A 254 0.11 -6.50 1.40
C MET A 254 -0.45 -6.59 -0.02
N ALA A 255 -1.67 -6.13 -0.24
CA ALA A 255 -2.32 -6.21 -1.55
C ALA A 255 -1.51 -5.48 -2.64
N TRP A 256 -0.99 -4.29 -2.33
CA TRP A 256 -0.10 -3.56 -3.24
C TRP A 256 1.28 -4.20 -3.40
N SER A 257 1.82 -4.80 -2.32
CA SER A 257 3.06 -5.57 -2.44
C SER A 257 2.93 -6.76 -3.38
N LEU A 258 1.78 -7.42 -3.42
CA LEU A 258 1.52 -8.50 -4.38
C LEU A 258 1.47 -8.01 -5.83
N VAL A 259 0.98 -6.79 -6.08
CA VAL A 259 1.03 -6.16 -7.41
C VAL A 259 2.48 -5.88 -7.81
N ARG A 260 3.24 -5.21 -6.95
CA ARG A 260 4.68 -4.94 -7.17
C ARG A 260 5.46 -6.22 -7.50
N LEU A 261 5.14 -7.31 -6.83
CA LEU A 261 5.79 -8.61 -7.02
C LEU A 261 5.29 -9.37 -8.27
N GLY A 262 4.36 -8.83 -9.05
CA GLY A 262 3.74 -9.50 -10.20
C GLY A 262 2.89 -10.73 -9.81
N LEU A 263 2.49 -10.83 -8.54
CA LEU A 263 1.64 -11.90 -8.01
C LEU A 263 0.16 -11.57 -8.14
N LEU A 264 -0.19 -10.29 -8.24
CA LEU A 264 -1.52 -9.80 -8.59
C LEU A 264 -1.44 -8.74 -9.71
N SER A 265 -2.55 -8.54 -10.43
CA SER A 265 -2.70 -7.42 -11.36
C SER A 265 -3.29 -6.20 -10.66
N ALA A 266 -3.10 -5.02 -11.26
CA ALA A 266 -3.75 -3.79 -10.83
C ALA A 266 -5.29 -3.91 -10.79
N PHE A 267 -5.88 -4.72 -11.69
CA PHE A 267 -7.32 -4.99 -11.67
C PHE A 267 -7.75 -5.83 -10.45
N SER A 268 -7.00 -6.89 -10.13
CA SER A 268 -7.32 -7.75 -8.98
C SER A 268 -7.20 -7.01 -7.65
N VAL A 269 -6.23 -6.11 -7.49
CA VAL A 269 -6.06 -5.35 -6.24
C VAL A 269 -7.25 -4.42 -5.97
N THR A 270 -7.82 -3.76 -6.98
CA THR A 270 -9.01 -2.92 -6.81
C THR A 270 -10.19 -3.72 -6.25
N ARG A 271 -10.41 -4.94 -6.77
CA ARG A 271 -11.44 -5.86 -6.27
C ARG A 271 -11.16 -6.28 -4.82
N ILE A 272 -9.91 -6.61 -4.51
CA ILE A 272 -9.49 -7.03 -3.16
C ILE A 272 -9.70 -5.91 -2.14
N LEU A 273 -9.28 -4.68 -2.46
CA LEU A 273 -9.38 -3.52 -1.57
C LEU A 273 -10.79 -2.94 -1.45
N GLY A 274 -11.71 -3.37 -2.33
CA GLY A 274 -13.14 -3.12 -2.21
C GLY A 274 -13.74 -3.75 -0.96
N LEU A 275 -13.23 -4.91 -0.52
CA LEU A 275 -13.67 -5.57 0.70
C LEU A 275 -12.87 -5.06 1.89
N LYS A 276 -13.56 -4.42 2.85
CA LYS A 276 -12.89 -3.85 4.03
C LYS A 276 -12.46 -4.96 5.00
N PRO A 277 -11.35 -4.78 5.75
CA PRO A 277 -10.90 -5.75 6.76
C PRO A 277 -11.99 -6.15 7.77
N LYS A 278 -12.90 -5.24 8.13
CA LYS A 278 -14.03 -5.57 9.02
C LYS A 278 -14.88 -6.73 8.47
N ALA A 279 -15.23 -6.72 7.19
CA ALA A 279 -16.03 -7.77 6.59
C ALA A 279 -15.28 -9.11 6.57
N LEU A 280 -13.97 -9.08 6.30
CA LEU A 280 -13.11 -10.28 6.33
C LEU A 280 -13.04 -10.90 7.73
N LYS A 281 -12.91 -10.07 8.75
CA LYS A 281 -12.91 -10.50 10.16
C LYS A 281 -14.23 -11.14 10.56
N LEU A 282 -15.36 -10.53 10.18
CA LEU A 282 -16.69 -11.06 10.48
C LEU A 282 -16.92 -12.41 9.79
N ALA A 283 -16.57 -12.52 8.50
CA ALA A 283 -16.65 -13.77 7.75
C ALA A 283 -15.78 -14.88 8.39
N ALA A 284 -14.54 -14.56 8.78
CA ALA A 284 -13.65 -15.52 9.45
C ALA A 284 -14.20 -16.01 10.80
N LEU A 285 -15.01 -15.20 11.48
CA LEU A 285 -15.67 -15.56 12.75
C LEU A 285 -17.06 -16.19 12.55
N ASN A 286 -17.53 -16.35 11.31
CA ASN A 286 -18.91 -16.75 10.98
C ASN A 286 -19.96 -15.86 11.66
N ILE A 287 -19.75 -14.53 11.63
CA ILE A 287 -20.67 -13.54 12.18
C ILE A 287 -21.35 -12.78 11.03
N ASP A 288 -22.66 -12.94 10.89
CA ASP A 288 -23.45 -12.25 9.85
C ASP A 288 -23.84 -10.81 10.26
N ASP A 289 -23.78 -10.48 11.56
CA ASP A 289 -24.10 -9.15 12.07
C ASP A 289 -22.99 -8.15 11.76
N MET A 290 -23.22 -7.31 10.75
CA MET A 290 -22.30 -6.24 10.33
C MET A 290 -22.11 -5.13 11.37
N SER A 291 -22.96 -5.05 12.39
CA SER A 291 -22.83 -4.10 13.51
C SER A 291 -21.83 -4.58 14.57
N ALA A 292 -21.53 -5.89 14.60
CA ALA A 292 -20.63 -6.48 15.59
C ALA A 292 -19.24 -5.80 15.58
N LYS A 293 -18.70 -5.63 16.80
CA LYS A 293 -17.37 -5.05 17.02
C LYS A 293 -16.33 -6.16 17.07
N VAL A 294 -15.29 -6.03 16.25
CA VAL A 294 -14.12 -6.92 16.25
C VAL A 294 -12.87 -6.04 16.45
N PRO A 295 -12.42 -5.85 17.71
CA PRO A 295 -11.40 -4.85 18.04
C PRO A 295 -9.99 -5.22 17.54
N GLY A 296 -9.65 -6.51 17.47
CA GLY A 296 -8.37 -6.99 16.95
C GLY A 296 -8.46 -7.61 15.56
N ASP A 297 -7.35 -8.19 15.11
CA ASP A 297 -7.28 -9.03 13.92
C ASP A 297 -7.78 -10.45 14.19
N VAL A 298 -8.18 -11.15 13.13
CA VAL A 298 -8.70 -12.52 13.19
C VAL A 298 -7.78 -13.41 12.38
N TRP A 299 -7.11 -14.32 13.06
CA TRP A 299 -6.20 -15.28 12.49
C TRP A 299 -6.95 -16.57 12.20
N ILE A 300 -6.74 -17.12 11.02
CA ILE A 300 -7.21 -18.47 10.68
C ILE A 300 -5.99 -19.38 10.76
N LEU A 301 -5.97 -20.22 11.78
CA LEU A 301 -4.89 -21.17 12.03
C LEU A 301 -5.29 -22.57 11.55
N ASP A 302 -4.35 -23.27 10.94
CA ASP A 302 -4.51 -24.68 10.58
C ASP A 302 -3.23 -25.47 10.88
N LYS A 303 -3.21 -26.75 10.50
CA LYS A 303 -2.09 -27.67 10.75
C LYS A 303 -0.72 -27.16 10.24
N THR A 304 -0.70 -26.26 9.25
CA THR A 304 0.54 -25.70 8.70
C THR A 304 1.19 -24.64 9.61
N ASP A 305 0.41 -24.09 10.55
CA ASP A 305 0.90 -23.11 11.53
C ASP A 305 1.47 -23.78 12.80
N LYS A 306 1.35 -25.11 12.94
CA LYS A 306 1.71 -25.85 14.17
C LYS A 306 3.14 -25.60 14.66
N ASP A 307 4.10 -25.61 13.75
CA ASP A 307 5.53 -25.44 14.05
C ASP A 307 6.01 -24.02 13.71
N ARG A 308 5.09 -23.04 13.73
CA ARG A 308 5.36 -21.65 13.39
C ARG A 308 5.16 -20.74 14.59
N ILE A 309 6.04 -19.75 14.68
CA ILE A 309 5.92 -18.68 15.66
C ILE A 309 5.11 -17.57 15.00
N ILE A 310 3.85 -17.47 15.41
CA ILE A 310 2.94 -16.37 15.08
C ILE A 310 2.93 -15.36 16.23
N GLU A 311 2.77 -14.08 15.93
CA GLU A 311 2.80 -13.02 16.97
C GLU A 311 1.54 -12.16 16.88
N PRO A 312 0.38 -12.69 17.33
CA PRO A 312 -0.87 -11.94 17.41
C PRO A 312 -0.81 -10.84 18.48
N ALA A 313 -1.66 -9.82 18.36
CA ALA A 313 -1.91 -8.87 19.44
C ALA A 313 -2.67 -9.51 20.60
N SER A 314 -2.62 -8.90 21.78
CA SER A 314 -3.50 -9.27 22.90
C SER A 314 -4.98 -9.08 22.60
N THR A 315 -5.33 -8.25 21.62
CA THR A 315 -6.72 -8.00 21.18
C THR A 315 -7.18 -8.91 20.05
N ASP A 316 -6.27 -9.71 19.47
CA ASP A 316 -6.55 -10.54 18.30
C ASP A 316 -7.29 -11.83 18.70
N ARG A 317 -7.95 -12.44 17.72
CA ARG A 317 -8.61 -13.74 17.84
C ARG A 317 -7.92 -14.77 16.96
N LEU A 318 -7.82 -16.00 17.43
CA LEU A 318 -7.23 -17.15 16.75
C LEU A 318 -8.31 -18.20 16.44
#